data_AF-A0A0F0I280-F1
#
_entry.id   AF-A0A0F0I280-F1
#
_cell.length_a   1.000
_cell.length_b   1.000
_cell.length_c   1.000
_cell.angle_alpha   90.00
_cell.angle_beta   90.00
_cell.angle_gamma   90.00
#
_symmetry.space_group_name_H-M   'P 1'
#
loop_
_entity.id
_entity.type
_entity.pdbx_description
1 polymer ?
#
loop_
_entity_poly.entity_id
_entity_poly.type
_entity_poly.pdbx_seq_one_letter_code
_entity_poly.pdbx_strand_id
1 'polypeptide(L)'
;MFRTQRLTARLNLRSVRWNSTTSPSTPPLMAKIRTDLKVAMRAKDTARLNVLRAIISETNNSLKTSSPIQTDLQLLSLIRKRMTGAKDAAQQFAEANRPDLKESEEKNVTILEEYANQVETISLDDVKHIVAQEISRLKEAGQKVEIGTLLKSLFAPGGALDGKPAERSEVAKIAREAVSAL
;
A
#
# COMPACT_ATOMS: atom_id res chain seq x y z
N MET A 1 -29.84 2.32 -73.09
CA MET A 1 -28.78 1.87 -72.16
C MET A 1 -29.12 2.35 -70.76
N PHE A 2 -29.68 1.48 -69.90
CA PHE A 2 -30.01 1.83 -68.51
C PHE A 2 -28.94 1.25 -67.57
N ARG A 3 -28.23 2.13 -66.86
CA ARG A 3 -27.17 1.77 -65.91
C ARG A 3 -27.80 1.55 -64.55
N THR A 4 -27.84 0.30 -64.08
CA THR A 4 -28.34 -0.04 -62.74
C THR A 4 -27.37 0.47 -61.68
N GLN A 5 -27.80 1.43 -60.85
CA GLN A 5 -27.02 1.85 -59.70
C GLN A 5 -27.16 0.80 -58.60
N ARG A 6 -26.07 0.07 -58.30
CA ARG A 6 -25.99 -0.76 -57.10
C ARG A 6 -25.79 0.16 -55.89
N LEU A 7 -26.84 0.33 -55.10
CA LEU A 7 -26.75 0.86 -53.74
C LEU A 7 -25.97 -0.13 -52.88
N THR A 8 -24.70 0.16 -52.59
CA THR A 8 -23.93 -0.55 -51.57
C THR A 8 -24.26 0.08 -50.22
N ALA A 9 -25.07 -0.62 -49.43
CA ALA A 9 -25.32 -0.24 -48.05
C ALA A 9 -24.01 -0.38 -47.25
N ARG A 10 -23.33 0.75 -46.99
CA ARG A 10 -22.24 0.78 -46.01
C ARG A 10 -22.85 0.64 -44.62
N LEU A 11 -22.94 -0.59 -44.13
CA LEU A 11 -23.21 -0.85 -42.72
C LEU A 11 -22.07 -0.23 -41.91
N ASN A 12 -22.38 0.83 -41.16
CA ASN A 12 -21.48 1.41 -40.18
C ASN A 12 -21.25 0.39 -39.05
N LEU A 13 -20.23 -0.46 -39.20
CA LEU A 13 -19.73 -1.29 -38.11
C LEU A 13 -19.14 -0.37 -37.04
N ARG A 14 -19.96 0.09 -36.09
CA ARG A 14 -19.45 0.67 -34.83
C ARG A 14 -18.71 -0.44 -34.12
N SER A 15 -17.39 -0.34 -34.03
CA SER A 15 -16.61 -1.19 -33.15
C SER A 15 -17.09 -0.94 -31.72
N VAL A 16 -17.78 -1.92 -31.14
CA VAL A 16 -18.10 -1.92 -29.72
C VAL A 16 -16.76 -2.10 -29.02
N ARG A 17 -16.19 -0.99 -28.53
CA ARG A 17 -14.98 -1.02 -27.72
C ARG A 17 -15.40 -1.61 -26.38
N TRP A 18 -15.09 -2.87 -26.16
CA TRP A 18 -15.27 -3.53 -24.87
C TRP A 18 -14.52 -2.72 -23.82
N ASN A 19 -15.24 -2.01 -22.96
CA ASN A 19 -14.68 -1.47 -21.74
C ASN A 19 -14.81 -2.54 -20.67
N SER A 20 -13.68 -3.08 -20.20
CA SER A 20 -13.67 -3.97 -19.04
C SER A 20 -14.16 -3.17 -17.83
N THR A 21 -15.33 -3.52 -17.30
CA THR A 21 -15.97 -2.88 -16.14
C THR A 21 -15.37 -3.28 -14.80
N THR A 22 -14.25 -3.99 -14.77
CA THR A 22 -13.55 -4.30 -13.52
C THR A 22 -12.86 -3.03 -13.02
N SER A 23 -13.58 -2.24 -12.22
CA SER A 23 -12.99 -1.12 -11.49
C SER A 23 -11.91 -1.66 -10.56
N PRO A 24 -10.65 -1.18 -10.65
CA PRO A 24 -9.61 -1.62 -9.74
C PRO A 24 -10.02 -1.28 -8.31
N SER A 25 -9.92 -2.23 -7.39
CA SER A 25 -10.13 -2.00 -5.97
C SER A 25 -9.17 -0.90 -5.52
N THR A 26 -9.73 0.28 -5.25
CA THR A 26 -8.97 1.44 -4.80
C THR A 26 -8.99 1.44 -3.28
N PRO A 27 -7.84 1.59 -2.59
CA PRO A 27 -7.82 1.68 -1.13
C PRO A 27 -8.73 2.83 -0.64
N PRO A 28 -9.55 2.65 0.40
CA PRO A 28 -10.34 3.73 0.99
C PRO A 28 -9.53 5.01 1.28
N LEU A 29 -8.30 4.87 1.79
CA LEU A 29 -7.41 6.01 2.05
C LEU A 29 -7.02 6.78 0.78
N MET A 30 -6.95 6.10 -0.38
CA MET A 30 -6.66 6.79 -1.65
C MET A 30 -7.75 7.79 -2.05
N ALA A 31 -9.01 7.57 -1.64
CA ALA A 31 -10.06 8.56 -1.86
C ALA A 31 -9.77 9.86 -1.09
N LYS A 32 -9.32 9.76 0.17
CA LYS A 32 -8.90 10.88 1.01
C LYS A 32 -7.67 11.60 0.44
N ILE A 33 -6.63 10.86 0.07
CA ILE A 33 -5.43 11.43 -0.56
C ILE A 33 -5.78 12.25 -1.82
N ARG A 34 -6.73 11.77 -2.64
CA ARG A 34 -7.20 12.51 -3.82
C ARG A 34 -8.02 13.76 -3.47
N THR A 35 -8.81 13.75 -2.40
CA THR A 35 -9.50 14.96 -1.94
C THR A 35 -8.51 15.97 -1.39
N ASP A 36 -7.55 15.51 -0.60
CA ASP A 36 -6.57 16.36 0.08
C ASP A 36 -5.57 16.96 -0.91
N LEU A 37 -5.30 16.27 -2.04
CA LEU A 37 -4.55 16.84 -3.15
C LEU A 37 -5.22 18.12 -3.68
N LYS A 38 -6.56 18.11 -3.84
CA LYS A 38 -7.30 19.30 -4.30
C LYS A 38 -7.27 20.41 -3.27
N VAL A 39 -7.32 20.06 -1.99
CA VAL A 39 -7.21 21.03 -0.88
C VAL A 39 -5.82 21.66 -0.88
N ALA A 40 -4.75 20.86 -0.95
CA ALA A 40 -3.37 21.34 -1.01
C ALA A 40 -3.12 22.25 -2.23
N MET A 41 -3.72 21.93 -3.39
CA MET A 41 -3.65 22.79 -4.58
C MET A 41 -4.28 24.17 -4.34
N ARG A 42 -5.43 24.24 -3.66
CA ARG A 42 -6.10 25.52 -3.36
C ARG A 42 -5.37 26.31 -2.29
N ALA A 43 -4.84 25.63 -1.28
CA ALA A 43 -4.05 26.20 -0.20
C ALA A 43 -2.63 26.63 -0.63
N LYS A 44 -2.19 26.23 -1.83
CA LYS A 44 -0.82 26.42 -2.35
C LYS A 44 0.25 25.82 -1.43
N ASP A 45 -0.08 24.76 -0.70
CA ASP A 45 0.85 24.00 0.12
C ASP A 45 1.67 23.07 -0.79
N THR A 46 2.85 23.55 -1.22
CA THR A 46 3.71 22.85 -2.17
C THR A 46 4.31 21.57 -1.59
N ALA A 47 4.63 21.53 -0.30
CA ALA A 47 5.20 20.36 0.36
C ALA A 47 4.19 19.21 0.38
N ARG A 48 2.99 19.44 0.90
CA ARG A 48 1.92 18.43 0.94
C ARG A 48 1.52 17.97 -0.45
N LEU A 49 1.41 18.91 -1.38
CA LEU A 49 1.07 18.64 -2.78
C LEU A 49 2.09 17.73 -3.48
N ASN A 50 3.38 17.93 -3.24
CA ASN A 50 4.43 17.07 -3.80
C ASN A 50 4.37 15.65 -3.23
N VAL A 51 4.24 15.52 -1.91
CA VAL A 51 4.09 14.22 -1.23
C VAL A 51 2.88 13.45 -1.77
N LEU A 52 1.72 14.10 -1.83
CA LEU A 52 0.48 13.48 -2.30
C LEU A 52 0.55 13.02 -3.75
N ARG A 53 1.13 13.84 -4.64
CA ARG A 53 1.33 13.44 -6.04
C ARG A 53 2.26 12.24 -6.17
N ALA A 54 3.30 12.19 -5.36
CA ALA A 54 4.25 11.11 -5.39
C ALA A 54 3.62 9.78 -4.94
N ILE A 55 2.82 9.79 -3.86
CA ILE A 55 2.04 8.62 -3.42
C ILE A 55 1.08 8.14 -4.53
N ILE A 56 0.35 9.07 -5.16
CA ILE A 56 -0.57 8.73 -6.25
C ILE A 56 0.18 8.13 -7.44
N SER A 57 1.33 8.70 -7.80
CA SER A 57 2.17 8.20 -8.90
C SER A 57 2.67 6.78 -8.62
N GLU A 58 3.21 6.53 -7.43
CA GLU A 58 3.69 5.21 -7.04
C GLU A 58 2.56 4.18 -6.97
N THR A 59 1.39 4.58 -6.47
CA THR A 59 0.20 3.73 -6.46
C THR A 59 -0.21 3.37 -7.89
N ASN A 60 -0.25 4.34 -8.80
CA ASN A 60 -0.56 4.09 -10.22
C ASN A 60 0.51 3.22 -10.91
N ASN A 61 1.78 3.37 -10.53
CA ASN A 61 2.86 2.53 -11.04
C ASN A 61 2.73 1.09 -10.53
N SER A 62 2.27 0.88 -9.30
CA SER A 62 2.04 -0.46 -8.75
C SER A 62 1.01 -1.26 -9.57
N LEU A 63 0.02 -0.58 -10.16
CA LEU A 63 -1.01 -1.22 -11.01
C LEU A 63 -0.43 -1.88 -12.26
N LYS A 64 0.78 -1.49 -12.69
CA LYS A 64 1.49 -2.07 -13.85
C LYS A 64 2.36 -3.26 -13.47
N THR A 65 2.44 -3.59 -12.18
CA THR A 65 3.26 -4.68 -11.65
C THR A 65 2.38 -5.90 -11.31
N SER A 66 3.00 -7.04 -11.04
CA SER A 66 2.28 -8.27 -10.63
C SER A 66 1.64 -8.16 -9.24
N SER A 67 2.08 -7.21 -8.40
CA SER A 67 1.57 -6.98 -7.05
C SER A 67 1.01 -5.55 -6.89
N PRO A 68 -0.19 -5.27 -7.42
CA PRO A 68 -0.82 -3.96 -7.30
C PRO A 68 -1.23 -3.64 -5.86
N ILE A 69 -1.19 -2.36 -5.51
CA ILE A 69 -1.69 -1.86 -4.23
C ILE A 69 -3.22 -1.76 -4.30
N GLN A 70 -3.89 -2.58 -3.50
CA GLN A 70 -5.35 -2.68 -3.45
C GLN A 70 -5.92 -2.38 -2.07
N THR A 71 -5.13 -2.57 -1.01
CA THR A 71 -5.57 -2.41 0.37
C THR A 71 -4.86 -1.25 1.07
N ASP A 72 -5.49 -0.69 2.11
CA ASP A 72 -4.90 0.39 2.90
C ASP A 72 -3.60 -0.03 3.60
N LEU A 73 -3.45 -1.32 3.96
CA LEU A 73 -2.20 -1.86 4.50
C LEU A 73 -1.05 -1.84 3.49
N GLN A 74 -1.32 -2.19 2.22
CA GLN A 74 -0.30 -2.13 1.17
C GLN A 74 0.11 -0.69 0.89
N LEU A 75 -0.87 0.23 0.94
CA LEU A 75 -0.60 1.66 0.84
C LEU A 75 0.21 2.18 2.04
N LEU A 76 -0.11 1.74 3.26
CA LEU A 76 0.67 2.06 4.47
C LEU A 76 2.12 1.60 4.33
N SER A 77 2.36 0.39 3.80
CA SER A 77 3.71 -0.11 3.52
C SER A 77 4.47 0.80 2.58
N LEU A 78 3.82 1.29 1.51
CA LEU A 78 4.40 2.28 0.61
C LEU A 78 4.71 3.60 1.32
N ILE A 79 3.78 4.12 2.13
CA ILE A 79 3.98 5.35 2.90
C ILE A 79 5.18 5.22 3.85
N ARG A 80 5.28 4.10 4.58
CA ARG A 80 6.42 3.80 5.46
C ARG A 80 7.73 3.73 4.69
N LYS A 81 7.76 3.10 3.52
CA LYS A 81 8.94 3.08 2.65
C LYS A 81 9.37 4.48 2.21
N ARG A 82 8.42 5.37 1.91
CA ARG A 82 8.74 6.78 1.62
C ARG A 82 9.27 7.49 2.86
N MET A 83 8.69 7.24 4.04
CA MET A 83 9.16 7.83 5.29
C MET A 83 10.61 7.45 5.58
N THR A 84 10.97 6.17 5.42
CA THR A 84 12.37 5.73 5.61
C THR A 84 13.29 6.41 4.62
N GLY A 85 12.92 6.45 3.33
CA GLY A 85 13.72 7.14 2.31
C GLY A 85 13.90 8.64 2.58
N ALA A 86 12.86 9.33 3.09
CA ALA A 86 12.94 10.73 3.47
C ALA A 86 13.81 10.94 4.72
N LYS A 87 13.73 10.05 5.71
CA LYS A 87 14.61 10.07 6.91
C LYS A 87 16.08 9.86 6.51
N ASP A 88 16.35 8.91 5.63
CA ASP A 88 17.70 8.62 5.12
C ASP A 88 18.23 9.81 4.31
N ALA A 89 17.41 10.42 3.44
CA ALA A 89 17.77 11.61 2.69
C ALA A 89 18.04 12.82 3.61
N ALA A 90 17.22 13.02 4.65
CA ALA A 90 17.42 14.07 5.64
C ALA A 90 18.77 13.91 6.36
N GLN A 91 19.17 12.68 6.70
CA GLN A 91 20.48 12.39 7.28
C GLN A 91 21.61 12.71 6.31
N GLN A 92 21.51 12.28 5.05
CA GLN A 92 22.50 12.59 4.01
C GLN A 92 22.66 14.10 3.77
N PHE A 93 21.56 14.85 3.79
CA PHE A 93 21.61 16.32 3.68
C PHE A 93 22.21 16.98 4.92
N ALA A 94 21.99 16.40 6.11
CA ALA A 94 22.65 16.85 7.34
C ALA A 94 24.18 16.66 7.24
N GLU A 95 24.63 15.49 6.80
CA GLU A 95 26.06 15.18 6.59
C GLU A 95 26.69 16.09 5.52
N ALA A 96 25.92 16.45 4.49
CA ALA A 96 26.35 17.36 3.43
C ALA A 96 26.28 18.85 3.82
N ASN A 97 25.96 19.19 5.08
CA ASN A 97 25.77 20.56 5.58
C ASN A 97 24.73 21.38 4.78
N ARG A 98 23.63 20.73 4.37
CA ARG A 98 22.49 21.33 3.65
C ARG A 98 21.22 21.35 4.50
N PRO A 99 21.13 22.26 5.50
CA PRO A 99 19.99 22.30 6.42
C PRO A 99 18.66 22.65 5.73
N ASP A 100 18.73 23.42 4.64
CA ASP A 100 17.57 23.78 3.80
C ASP A 100 16.86 22.54 3.23
N LEU A 101 17.63 21.57 2.73
CA LEU A 101 17.10 20.34 2.17
C LEU A 101 16.66 19.36 3.26
N LYS A 102 17.41 19.31 4.37
CA LYS A 102 17.04 18.52 5.55
C LYS A 102 15.66 18.92 6.06
N GLU A 103 15.42 20.21 6.30
CA GLU A 103 14.12 20.71 6.78
C GLU A 103 12.99 20.38 5.81
N SER A 104 13.26 20.40 4.50
CA SER A 104 12.28 20.01 3.49
C SER A 104 11.92 18.52 3.60
N GLU A 105 12.89 17.63 3.81
CA GLU A 105 12.63 16.21 3.97
C GLU A 105 11.95 15.89 5.32
N GLU A 106 12.31 16.59 6.39
CA GLU A 106 11.62 16.46 7.68
C GLU A 106 10.14 16.86 7.57
N LYS A 107 9.81 17.92 6.82
CA LYS A 107 8.42 18.27 6.50
C LYS A 107 7.71 17.15 5.73
N ASN A 108 8.39 16.51 4.77
CA ASN A 108 7.83 15.37 4.05
C ASN A 108 7.52 14.21 5.00
N VAL A 109 8.42 13.92 5.94
CA VAL A 109 8.24 12.89 6.97
C VAL A 109 7.00 13.18 7.81
N THR A 110 6.84 14.40 8.33
CA THR A 110 5.68 14.78 9.14
C THR A 110 4.37 14.57 8.39
N ILE A 111 4.31 14.98 7.11
CA ILE A 111 3.11 14.82 6.27
C ILE A 111 2.82 13.33 6.03
N LEU A 112 3.84 12.51 5.78
CA LEU A 112 3.67 11.07 5.60
C LEU A 112 3.19 10.39 6.89
N GLU A 113 3.69 10.82 8.05
CA GLU A 113 3.28 10.34 9.37
C GLU A 113 1.80 10.63 9.65
N GLU A 114 1.29 11.80 9.26
CA GLU A 114 -0.14 12.13 9.35
C GLU A 114 -1.02 11.10 8.63
N TYR A 115 -0.65 10.69 7.41
CA TYR A 115 -1.42 9.69 6.64
C TYR A 115 -1.20 8.27 7.14
N ALA A 116 0.00 7.95 7.64
CA ALA A 116 0.27 6.63 8.21
C ALA A 116 -0.62 6.36 9.44
N ASN A 117 -0.80 7.38 10.30
CA ASN A 117 -1.61 7.28 11.51
C ASN A 117 -3.13 7.17 11.24
N GLN A 118 -3.59 7.51 10.04
CA GLN A 118 -4.99 7.34 9.64
C GLN A 118 -5.35 5.88 9.34
N VAL A 119 -4.34 5.02 9.13
CA VAL A 119 -4.56 3.60 8.91
C VAL A 119 -4.64 2.92 10.28
N GLU A 120 -5.84 2.48 10.66
CA GLU A 120 -6.01 1.65 11.85
C GLU A 120 -5.22 0.35 11.68
N THR A 121 -4.15 0.20 12.44
CA THR A 121 -3.40 -1.06 12.54
C THR A 121 -3.64 -1.72 13.88
N ILE A 122 -3.56 -3.04 13.92
CA ILE A 122 -3.56 -3.78 15.18
C ILE A 122 -2.34 -3.39 16.01
N SER A 123 -2.53 -3.26 17.33
CA SER A 123 -1.43 -2.94 18.24
C SER A 123 -0.36 -4.04 18.22
N LEU A 124 0.90 -3.67 18.46
CA LEU A 124 2.00 -4.63 18.47
C LEU A 124 1.81 -5.72 19.54
N ASP A 125 1.17 -5.38 20.66
CA ASP A 125 0.91 -6.30 21.76
C ASP A 125 -0.17 -7.32 21.41
N ASP A 126 -1.22 -6.90 20.71
CA ASP A 126 -2.24 -7.80 20.19
C ASP A 126 -1.64 -8.76 19.14
N VAL A 127 -0.76 -8.26 18.28
CA VAL A 127 -0.04 -9.11 17.30
C VAL A 127 0.81 -10.15 18.03
N LYS A 128 1.58 -9.75 19.04
CA LYS A 128 2.37 -10.68 19.87
C LYS A 128 1.50 -11.74 20.53
N HIS A 129 0.35 -11.34 21.07
CA HIS A 129 -0.58 -12.26 21.70
C HIS A 129 -1.14 -13.27 20.70
N ILE A 130 -1.56 -12.82 19.52
CA ILE A 130 -2.06 -13.69 18.45
C ILE A 130 -0.97 -14.68 17.99
N VAL A 131 0.26 -14.18 17.80
CA VAL A 131 1.41 -15.01 17.41
C VAL A 131 1.71 -16.07 18.48
N ALA A 132 1.71 -15.69 19.75
CA ALA A 132 1.95 -16.62 20.87
C ALA A 132 0.87 -17.70 20.96
N GLN A 133 -0.41 -17.32 20.80
CA GLN A 133 -1.52 -18.28 20.76
C GLN A 133 -1.37 -19.28 19.61
N GLU A 134 -0.98 -18.81 18.43
CA GLU A 134 -0.81 -19.68 17.27
C GLU A 134 0.38 -20.62 17.42
N ILE A 135 1.49 -20.14 18.02
CA ILE A 135 2.63 -20.99 18.40
C ILE A 135 2.18 -22.11 19.34
N SER A 136 1.38 -21.81 20.36
CA SER A 136 0.88 -22.82 21.31
C SER A 136 0.03 -23.87 20.59
N ARG A 137 -0.87 -23.46 19.69
CA ARG A 137 -1.67 -24.39 18.87
C ARG A 137 -0.82 -25.30 18.00
N LEU A 138 0.22 -24.75 17.36
CA LEU A 138 1.13 -25.55 16.53
C LEU A 138 1.91 -26.58 17.36
N LYS A 139 2.31 -26.22 18.59
CA LYS A 139 2.94 -27.15 19.54
C LYS A 139 1.99 -28.26 19.97
N GLU A 140 0.75 -27.93 20.30
CA GLU A 140 -0.29 -28.91 20.67
C GLU A 140 -0.59 -29.89 19.52
N ALA A 141 -0.55 -29.40 18.28
CA ALA A 141 -0.70 -30.22 17.08
C ALA A 141 0.56 -31.06 16.73
N GLY A 142 1.64 -30.97 17.52
CA GLY A 142 2.90 -31.69 17.28
C GLY A 142 3.66 -31.21 16.04
N GLN A 143 3.33 -30.04 15.51
CA GLN A 143 3.97 -29.49 14.31
C GLN A 143 5.23 -28.70 14.69
N LYS A 144 6.23 -28.76 13.80
CA LYS A 144 7.46 -28.00 13.99
C LYS A 144 7.18 -26.50 13.85
N VAL A 145 7.48 -25.75 14.90
CA VAL A 145 7.31 -24.29 14.94
C VAL A 145 8.43 -23.64 14.13
N GLU A 146 8.22 -23.53 12.83
CA GLU A 146 9.11 -22.80 11.92
C GLU A 146 8.44 -21.49 11.52
N ILE A 147 9.25 -20.45 11.26
CA ILE A 147 8.74 -19.12 10.90
C ILE A 147 7.82 -19.20 9.67
N GLY A 148 8.18 -20.02 8.68
CA GLY A 148 7.40 -20.18 7.46
C GLY A 148 6.05 -20.86 7.69
N THR A 149 5.98 -21.87 8.56
CA THR A 149 4.72 -22.56 8.87
C THR A 149 3.79 -21.67 9.71
N LEU A 150 4.35 -20.95 10.68
CA LEU A 150 3.62 -19.99 11.51
C LEU A 150 3.01 -18.85 10.68
N LEU A 151 3.80 -18.21 9.81
CA LEU A 151 3.28 -17.14 8.95
C LEU A 151 2.22 -17.65 7.97
N LYS A 152 2.40 -18.87 7.44
CA LYS A 152 1.40 -19.49 6.57
C LYS A 152 0.08 -19.73 7.33
N SER A 153 0.13 -20.17 8.59
CA SER A 153 -1.08 -20.38 9.41
C SER A 153 -1.79 -19.07 9.73
N LEU A 154 -1.02 -18.05 10.14
CA LEU A 154 -1.55 -16.75 10.53
C LEU A 154 -2.25 -16.01 9.38
N PHE A 155 -1.71 -16.10 8.16
CA PHE A 155 -2.21 -15.42 6.96
C PHE A 155 -2.96 -16.34 5.98
N ALA A 156 -3.20 -17.60 6.33
CA ALA A 156 -4.06 -18.49 5.55
C ALA A 156 -5.50 -17.94 5.50
N PRO A 157 -6.30 -18.31 4.49
CA PRO A 157 -7.72 -17.96 4.46
C PRO A 157 -8.42 -18.49 5.72
N GLY A 158 -9.00 -17.58 6.52
CA GLY A 158 -9.59 -17.89 7.83
C GLY A 158 -8.59 -17.92 9.02
N GLY A 159 -7.32 -17.55 8.78
CA GLY A 159 -6.28 -17.46 9.80
C GLY A 159 -6.50 -16.30 10.78
N ALA A 160 -5.79 -16.33 11.91
CA ALA A 160 -5.99 -15.36 12.99
C ALA A 160 -5.69 -13.90 12.61
N LEU A 161 -4.90 -13.68 11.55
CA LEU A 161 -4.56 -12.38 10.97
C LEU A 161 -5.12 -12.19 9.56
N ASP A 162 -6.01 -13.07 9.09
CA ASP A 162 -6.69 -12.90 7.81
C ASP A 162 -7.71 -11.76 7.89
N GLY A 163 -7.67 -10.85 6.90
CA GLY A 163 -8.51 -9.65 6.85
C GLY A 163 -8.25 -8.60 7.94
N LYS A 164 -7.37 -8.87 8.91
CA LYS A 164 -7.00 -7.95 9.98
C LYS A 164 -5.96 -6.93 9.50
N PRO A 165 -6.00 -5.68 9.98
CA PRO A 165 -5.05 -4.67 9.58
C PRO A 165 -3.69 -4.85 10.29
N ALA A 166 -3.00 -5.96 10.01
CA ALA A 166 -1.67 -6.26 10.52
C ALA A 166 -0.63 -6.15 9.41
N GLU A 167 0.47 -5.45 9.69
CA GLU A 167 1.54 -5.26 8.73
C GLU A 167 2.41 -6.53 8.65
N ARG A 168 2.52 -7.11 7.45
CA ARG A 168 3.19 -8.41 7.28
C ARG A 168 4.65 -8.42 7.73
N SER A 169 5.38 -7.30 7.56
CA SER A 169 6.78 -7.24 7.97
C SER A 169 6.94 -7.18 9.48
N GLU A 170 6.06 -6.45 10.19
CA GLU A 170 6.02 -6.44 11.67
C GLU A 170 5.68 -7.81 12.24
N VAL A 171 4.64 -8.47 11.71
CA VAL A 171 4.27 -9.83 12.11
C VAL A 171 5.44 -10.80 11.89
N ALA A 172 6.16 -10.67 10.77
CA ALA A 172 7.33 -11.50 10.49
C ALA A 172 8.53 -11.23 11.42
N LYS A 173 8.72 -9.99 11.90
CA LYS A 173 9.74 -9.67 12.91
C LYS A 173 9.36 -10.28 14.27
N ILE A 174 8.12 -10.05 14.71
CA ILE A 174 7.61 -10.60 15.97
C ILE A 174 7.65 -12.13 15.96
N ALA A 175 7.26 -12.76 14.85
CA ALA A 175 7.34 -14.22 14.69
C ALA A 175 8.78 -14.73 14.79
N ARG A 176 9.76 -14.04 14.19
CA ARG A 176 11.18 -14.40 14.32
C ARG A 176 11.67 -14.32 15.76
N GLU A 177 11.38 -13.20 16.43
CA GLU A 177 11.75 -12.98 17.82
C GLU A 177 11.12 -14.05 18.72
N ALA A 178 9.83 -14.33 18.54
CA ALA A 178 9.11 -15.35 19.30
C ALA A 178 9.67 -16.76 19.06
N VAL A 179 9.97 -17.14 17.82
CA VAL A 179 10.55 -18.47 17.50
C VAL A 179 11.99 -18.59 18.01
N SER A 180 12.78 -17.51 17.98
CA SER A 180 14.14 -17.51 18.52
C SER A 180 14.22 -17.58 20.05
N ALA A 181 13.13 -17.20 20.73
CA ALA A 181 13.01 -17.23 22.17
C ALA A 181 12.45 -18.57 22.72
N LEU A 182 12.05 -19.49 21.84
CA LEU A 182 11.58 -20.85 22.16
C LEU A 182 12.74 -21.84 22.25
#